data_AF-A6BFN3-F1
#
_entry.id   AF-A6BFN3-F1
#
_cell.length_a   1.000
_cell.length_b   1.000
_cell.length_c   1.000
_cell.angle_alpha   90.00
_cell.angle_beta   90.00
_cell.angle_gamma   90.00
#
_symmetry.space_group_name_H-M   'P 1'
#
loop_
_entity.id
_entity.type
_entity.pdbx_description
1 polymer ?
#
loop_
_entity_poly.entity_id
_entity_poly.type
_entity_poly.pdbx_seq_one_letter_code
_entity_poly.pdbx_strand_id
1 'polypeptide(L)' 'MSNTKPFWKITSNQEVTVNEQNPQAVGFYEHLGFQTYKRTECDEEGNPYPLIYMKRNIC' A
#
# COMPACT_ATOMS: atom_id res chain seq x y z
N MET A 1 -9.71 11.06 31.15
CA MET A 1 -10.27 10.37 29.96
C MET A 1 -9.65 11.01 28.73
N SER A 2 -8.45 10.59 28.34
CA SER A 2 -7.76 11.19 27.20
C SER A 2 -6.70 10.23 26.70
N ASN A 3 -6.95 9.67 25.52
CA ASN A 3 -5.95 9.22 24.53
C ASN A 3 -6.64 8.39 23.44
N THR A 4 -7.54 8.98 22.67
CA THR A 4 -7.82 8.48 21.33
C THR A 4 -6.68 8.96 20.44
N LYS A 5 -5.65 8.11 20.30
CA LYS A 5 -4.69 8.26 19.21
C LYS A 5 -5.48 8.06 17.90
N PRO A 6 -5.46 9.00 16.94
CA PRO A 6 -6.14 8.78 15.66
C PRO A 6 -5.54 7.54 14.96
N PHE A 7 -6.40 6.71 14.40
CA PHE A 7 -6.08 5.43 13.74
C PHE A 7 -5.26 5.58 12.45
N TRP A 8 -5.06 6.81 11.97
CA TRP A 8 -4.26 7.07 10.79
C TRP A 8 -2.90 7.68 11.20
N LYS A 9 -1.82 7.02 10.80
CA LYS A 9 -0.48 7.61 10.73
C LYS A 9 -0.21 7.95 9.27
N ILE A 10 -0.11 9.24 8.95
CA ILE A 10 0.44 9.66 7.66
C ILE A 10 1.93 9.40 7.74
N THR A 11 2.39 8.32 7.10
CA THR A 11 3.80 8.00 6.95
C THR A 11 4.14 8.26 5.49
N SER A 12 4.52 9.51 5.19
CA SER A 12 4.98 10.00 3.87
C SER A 12 4.00 9.87 2.69
N ASN A 13 3.77 10.99 1.97
CA ASN A 13 2.75 11.18 0.93
C ASN A 13 2.92 10.35 -0.38
N GLN A 14 3.59 9.19 -0.34
CA GLN A 14 4.10 8.49 -1.53
C GLN A 14 4.04 6.96 -1.48
N GLU A 15 3.38 6.37 -0.49
CA GLU A 15 3.25 4.91 -0.36
C GLU A 15 1.79 4.49 -0.54
N VAL A 16 1.57 3.41 -1.30
CA VAL A 16 0.25 2.78 -1.50
C VAL A 16 0.36 1.28 -1.32
N THR A 17 -0.72 0.68 -0.82
CA THR A 17 -0.86 -0.77 -0.75
C THR A 17 -1.95 -1.20 -1.72
N VAL A 18 -1.64 -2.17 -2.57
CA VAL A 18 -2.52 -2.65 -3.64
C VAL A 18 -2.66 -4.17 -3.49
N ASN A 19 -3.85 -4.71 -3.71
CA ASN A 19 -4.00 -6.15 -3.85
C ASN A 19 -3.39 -6.58 -5.21
N GLU A 20 -2.41 -7.47 -5.20
CA GLU A 20 -1.70 -7.95 -6.39
C GLU A 20 -2.65 -8.54 -7.43
N GLN A 21 -3.77 -9.11 -6.98
CA GLN A 21 -4.78 -9.73 -7.83
C GLN A 21 -5.61 -8.70 -8.61
N ASN A 22 -5.42 -7.39 -8.39
CA ASN A 22 -6.03 -6.31 -9.15
C ASN A 22 -5.04 -5.73 -10.17
N PRO A 23 -4.84 -6.38 -11.34
CA PRO A 23 -3.84 -5.94 -12.33
C PRO A 23 -4.12 -4.54 -12.88
N GLN A 24 -5.38 -4.08 -12.85
CA GLN A 24 -5.74 -2.72 -13.28
C GLN A 24 -5.19 -1.68 -12.31
N ALA A 25 -5.33 -1.90 -11.00
CA ALA A 25 -4.76 -1.01 -9.99
C ALA A 25 -3.23 -1.05 -10.02
N VAL A 26 -2.63 -2.23 -10.15
CA VAL A 26 -1.17 -2.38 -10.31
C VAL A 26 -0.68 -1.54 -11.48
N GLY A 27 -1.24 -1.74 -12.67
CA GLY A 27 -0.86 -0.99 -13.87
C GLY A 27 -1.10 0.51 -13.73
N PHE A 28 -2.20 0.93 -13.08
CA PHE A 28 -2.47 2.34 -12.83
C PHE A 28 -1.37 3.01 -12.00
N TYR A 29 -0.95 2.40 -10.89
CA TYR A 29 0.09 2.96 -10.03
C TYR A 29 1.49 2.88 -10.66
N GLU A 30 1.79 1.82 -11.41
CA GLU A 30 3.02 1.73 -12.21
C GLU A 30 3.12 2.88 -13.22
N HIS A 31 2.04 3.21 -13.93
CA HIS A 31 2.00 4.35 -14.86
C HIS A 31 2.17 5.70 -14.16
N LEU A 32 1.75 5.81 -12.90
CA LEU A 32 1.97 7.01 -12.08
C LEU A 32 3.39 7.12 -11.50
N GLY A 33 4.26 6.14 -11.78
CA GLY A 33 5.65 6.09 -11.35
C GLY A 33 5.88 5.42 -10.00
N PHE A 34 4.89 4.71 -9.46
CA PHE A 34 5.08 3.91 -8.24
C PHE A 34 5.82 2.62 -8.56
N GLN A 35 6.65 2.17 -7.62
CA GLN A 35 7.41 0.92 -7.72
C GLN A 35 7.15 0.04 -6.50
N THR A 36 6.88 -1.23 -6.74
CA THR A 36 6.71 -2.24 -5.69
C THR A 36 8.02 -2.43 -4.91
N TYR A 37 7.95 -2.39 -3.59
CA TYR A 37 9.11 -2.60 -2.71
C TYR A 37 8.89 -3.68 -1.65
N LYS A 38 7.65 -4.13 -1.44
CA LYS A 38 7.30 -5.21 -0.51
C LYS A 38 6.08 -5.96 -1.03
N ARG A 39 6.01 -7.26 -0.73
CA ARG A 39 4.85 -8.12 -0.97
C ARG A 39 4.54 -8.94 0.28
N THR A 40 3.28 -9.20 0.54
CA THR A 40 2.81 -10.18 1.53
C THR A 40 1.92 -11.20 0.86
N GLU A 41 1.88 -12.42 1.39
CA GLU A 41 1.02 -13.50 0.88
C GLU A 41 -0.43 -13.35 1.36
N CYS A 42 -0.61 -12.75 2.54
CA CYS A 42 -1.89 -12.46 3.15
C CYS A 42 -2.07 -10.95 3.41
N ASP A 43 -3.32 -10.56 3.64
CA ASP A 43 -3.66 -9.23 4.15
C ASP A 43 -3.42 -9.10 5.67
N GLU A 44 -3.76 -7.95 6.25
CA GLU A 44 -3.57 -7.68 7.67
C GLU A 44 -4.49 -8.52 8.59
N GLU A 45 -5.56 -9.11 8.03
CA GLU A 45 -6.49 -9.99 8.74
C GLU A 45 -6.13 -11.48 8.57
N GLY A 46 -5.12 -11.79 7.75
CA GLY A 46 -4.65 -13.15 7.47
C GLY A 46 -5.38 -13.86 6.32
N ASN A 47 -6.21 -13.15 5.56
CA ASN A 47 -6.87 -13.69 4.38
C ASN A 47 -5.85 -13.88 3.24
N PRO A 48 -6.05 -14.84 2.32
CA PRO A 48 -5.15 -15.14 1.22
C PRO A 48 -5.27 -14.12 0.06
N TYR A 49 -5.16 -12.83 0.38
CA TYR A 49 -5.14 -11.72 -0.56
C TYR A 49 -3.73 -11.12 -0.57
N PRO A 50 -2.88 -11.48 -1.55
CA PRO A 50 -1.53 -10.95 -1.61
C PRO A 50 -1.55 -9.44 -1.79
N LEU A 51 -0.84 -8.74 -0.90
CA LEU A 51 -0.70 -7.28 -0.98
C LEU A 51 0.68 -6.94 -1.51
N ILE A 52 0.75 -5.95 -2.39
CA ILE A 52 1.98 -5.28 -2.78
C ILE A 52 2.00 -3.86 -2.21
N TYR A 53 3.15 -3.45 -1.72
CA TYR A 53 3.39 -2.09 -1.25
C TYR A 53 4.24 -1.40 -2.29
N MET A 54 3.77 -0.27 -2.77
CA MET A 54 4.42 0.51 -3.81
C MET A 54 4.75 1.89 -3.27
N LYS A 55 5.89 2.43 -3.71
CA LYS A 55 6.30 3.79 -3.37
C LYS A 55 6.73 4.56 -4.61
N ARG A 56 6.49 5.88 -4.63
CA ARG A 56 6.98 6.76 -5.68
C ARG A 56 7.92 7.79 -5.12
N ASN A 57 9.21 7.69 -5.44
CA ASN A 57 10.17 8.74 -5.09
C ASN A 57 9.87 9.98 -5.94
N ILE A 58 9.39 11.05 -5.32
CA ILE A 58 9.34 12.37 -5.99
C ILE A 58 10.65 13.07 -5.67
N CYS A 59 11.39 13.44 -6.72
CA CYS A 59 12.63 14.22 -6.66
C CYS A 59 12.37 15.64 -6.15
#